data_AF-A0A496T6A2-F1
#
_entry.id   AF-A0A496T6A2-F1
#
_cell.length_a   1.000
_cell.length_b   1.000
_cell.length_c   1.000
_cell.angle_alpha   90.00
_cell.angle_beta   90.00
_cell.angle_gamma   90.00
#
_symmetry.space_group_name_H-M   'P 1'
#
loop_
_entity.id
_entity.type
_entity.pdbx_description
1 polymer ?
#
loop_
_entity_poly.entity_id
_entity_poly.type
_entity_poly.pdbx_seq_one_letter_code
_entity_poly.pdbx_strand_id
1 'polypeptide(L)' 'DSTHKVMTGQSTVVENDPYQIRILVESNGKKYLPDKIETDCCNVTYHLEDGVLLVTLTSKISQRVNWQIQFKK' A
#
# COMPACT_ATOMS: atom_id res chain seq x y z
N ASP A 1 22.03 -4.90 10.09
CA ASP A 1 21.19 -3.76 9.65
C ASP A 1 20.18 -4.14 8.59
N SER A 2 19.01 -4.61 9.03
CA SER A 2 17.84 -4.79 8.16
C SER A 2 17.23 -3.41 7.90
N THR A 3 17.74 -2.69 6.90
CA THR A 3 17.18 -1.42 6.46
C THR A 3 15.84 -1.69 5.78
N HIS A 4 14.75 -1.58 6.54
CA HIS A 4 13.41 -1.56 5.96
C HIS A 4 13.34 -0.45 4.89
N LYS A 5 12.82 -0.79 3.72
CA LYS A 5 12.56 0.19 2.66
C LYS A 5 11.16 0.73 2.88
N VAL A 6 11.01 2.04 2.89
CA VAL A 6 9.73 2.70 3.14
C VAL A 6 9.28 3.41 1.87
N MET A 7 8.05 3.17 1.45
CA MET A 7 7.35 3.92 0.41
C MET A 7 6.20 4.67 1.06
N THR A 8 6.08 5.96 0.77
CA THR A 8 5.00 6.81 1.26
C THR A 8 4.24 7.41 0.09
N GLY A 9 2.99 7.77 0.33
CA GLY A 9 2.20 8.50 -0.64
C GLY A 9 0.92 9.06 -0.04
N GLN A 10 0.22 9.82 -0.87
CA GLN A 10 -1.07 10.41 -0.54
C GLN A 10 -2.05 10.09 -1.67
N SER A 11 -3.29 9.78 -1.32
CA SER A 11 -4.34 9.49 -2.29
C SER A 11 -5.68 10.09 -1.85
N THR A 12 -6.52 10.44 -2.81
CA THR A 12 -7.91 10.84 -2.52
C THR A 12 -8.76 9.59 -2.58
N VAL A 13 -9.38 9.22 -1.45
CA VAL A 13 -10.31 8.10 -1.37
C VAL A 13 -11.71 8.68 -1.36
N VAL A 14 -12.58 8.18 -2.25
CA VAL A 14 -13.97 8.60 -2.34
C VAL A 14 -14.82 7.72 -1.41
N GLU A 15 -15.82 8.33 -0.79
CA GLU A 15 -16.73 7.66 0.14
C GLU A 15 -17.33 6.38 -0.47
N ASN A 16 -17.18 5.27 0.25
CA ASN A 16 -17.68 3.94 -0.13
C ASN A 16 -17.20 3.44 -1.51
N ASP A 17 -16.16 4.06 -2.08
CA ASP A 17 -15.53 3.66 -3.34
C ASP A 17 -14.11 3.16 -3.07
N PRO A 18 -13.86 1.84 -3.14
CA PRO A 18 -12.54 1.27 -2.89
C PRO A 18 -11.48 1.79 -3.86
N TYR A 19 -10.46 2.45 -3.32
CA TYR A 19 -9.31 2.92 -4.09
C TYR A 19 -8.17 1.91 -4.03
N GLN A 20 -7.65 1.50 -5.19
CA GLN A 20 -6.58 0.51 -5.27
C GLN A 20 -5.25 1.12 -5.72
N ILE A 21 -4.22 0.95 -4.90
CA ILE A 21 -2.83 1.23 -5.22
C ILE A 21 -2.19 -0.07 -5.71
N ARG A 22 -1.53 -0.03 -6.87
CA ARG A 22 -0.81 -1.17 -7.45
C ARG A 22 0.67 -0.88 -7.50
N ILE A 23 1.48 -1.72 -6.86
CA ILE A 23 2.93 -1.52 -6.75
C ILE A 23 3.63 -2.76 -7.28
N LEU A 24 4.46 -2.61 -8.31
CA LEU A 24 5.34 -3.69 -8.76
C LEU A 24 6.43 -3.92 -7.72
N VAL A 25 6.39 -5.07 -7.04
CA VAL A 25 7.34 -5.43 -5.97
C VAL A 25 8.31 -6.53 -6.36
N GLU A 26 8.07 -7.19 -7.49
CA GLU A 26 8.99 -8.15 -8.10
C GLU A 26 9.37 -7.70 -9.51
N SER A 27 10.66 -7.45 -9.73
CA SER A 27 11.18 -7.04 -11.04
C SER A 27 12.67 -7.33 -11.15
N ASN A 28 13.12 -7.81 -12.32
CA ASN A 28 14.54 -8.09 -12.61
C ASN A 28 15.22 -8.96 -11.54
N GLY A 29 14.52 -10.00 -11.06
CA GLY A 29 15.03 -10.92 -10.03
C GLY A 29 15.14 -10.33 -8.62
N LYS A 30 14.69 -9.10 -8.40
CA LYS A 30 14.57 -8.49 -7.07
C LYS A 30 13.13 -8.55 -6.61
N LYS A 31 12.93 -8.95 -5.35
CA LYS A 31 11.62 -9.04 -4.70
C LYS A 31 11.61 -8.22 -3.42
N TYR A 32 10.50 -7.53 -3.18
CA TYR A 32 10.23 -6.82 -1.94
C TYR A 32 8.95 -7.38 -1.33
N LEU A 33 9.01 -7.77 -0.06
CA LEU A 33 7.85 -8.27 0.66
C LEU A 33 7.27 -7.16 1.55
N PRO A 34 5.97 -6.87 1.49
CA PRO A 34 5.35 -5.93 2.41
C PRO A 34 5.42 -6.51 3.83
N ASP A 35 5.85 -5.68 4.77
CA ASP A 35 5.92 -6.02 6.19
C ASP A 35 4.82 -5.32 6.98
N LYS A 36 4.61 -4.03 6.70
CA LYS A 36 3.62 -3.21 7.38
C LYS A 36 3.01 -2.19 6.42
N ILE A 37 1.70 -2.01 6.50
CA ILE A 37 0.97 -0.95 5.80
C ILE A 37 0.22 -0.13 6.83
N GLU A 38 0.42 1.19 6.81
CA GLU A 38 -0.18 2.14 7.75
C GLU A 38 -0.93 3.21 6.98
N THR A 39 -2.07 3.63 7.54
CA THR A 39 -2.93 4.67 6.98
C THR A 39 -3.59 5.45 8.10
N ASP A 40 -3.74 6.77 7.95
CA ASP A 40 -4.16 7.62 9.06
C ASP A 40 -5.65 7.48 9.43
N CYS A 41 -6.55 7.34 8.44
CA CYS A 41 -8.00 7.43 8.64
C CYS A 41 -8.84 6.53 7.71
N CYS A 42 -8.28 5.44 7.17
CA CYS A 42 -9.00 4.52 6.30
C CYS A 42 -8.81 3.06 6.72
N ASN A 43 -9.69 2.19 6.24
CA ASN A 43 -9.47 0.76 6.30
C ASN A 43 -8.57 0.34 5.14
N VAL A 44 -7.59 -0.50 5.44
CA VAL A 44 -6.64 -1.01 4.46
C VAL A 44 -6.67 -2.53 4.42
N THR A 45 -6.72 -3.08 3.22
CA THR A 45 -6.45 -4.50 2.95
C THR A 45 -5.38 -4.60 1.88
N TYR A 46 -4.66 -5.71 1.84
CA TYR A 46 -3.68 -5.95 0.80
C TYR A 46 -3.55 -7.43 0.45
N HIS A 47 -3.09 -7.70 -0.76
CA HIS A 47 -2.66 -9.01 -1.21
C HIS A 47 -1.57 -8.87 -2.26
N LEU A 48 -0.82 -9.96 -2.46
CA LEU A 48 0.22 -10.08 -3.49
C LEU A 48 -0.29 -10.99 -4.59
N GLU A 49 -0.24 -10.52 -5.83
CA GLU A 49 -0.63 -11.28 -7.02
C GLU A 49 0.41 -11.01 -8.11
N ASP A 50 1.02 -12.05 -8.67
CA ASP A 50 1.96 -11.99 -9.78
C ASP A 50 3.07 -10.91 -9.65
N GLY A 51 3.65 -10.78 -8.45
CA GLY A 51 4.71 -9.81 -8.19
C GLY A 51 4.23 -8.36 -8.03
N VAL A 52 2.92 -8.15 -7.96
CA VAL A 52 2.27 -6.86 -7.70
C VAL A 52 1.63 -6.89 -6.32
N LEU A 53 1.94 -5.87 -5.51
CA LEU A 53 1.23 -5.58 -4.28
C LEU A 53 0.00 -4.74 -4.60
N LEU A 54 -1.17 -5.27 -4.28
CA LEU A 54 -2.46 -4.60 -4.39
C LEU A 54 -2.89 -4.12 -3.01
N VAL A 55 -2.87 -2.81 -2.78
CA VAL A 55 -3.33 -2.18 -1.52
C VAL A 55 -4.66 -1.51 -1.78
N THR A 56 -5.69 -1.91 -1.06
CA THR A 56 -7.04 -1.35 -1.20
C THR A 56 -7.35 -0.48 0.01
N LEU A 57 -7.71 0.77 -0.25
CA LEU A 57 -8.11 1.76 0.75
C LEU A 57 -9.62 1.95 0.66
N THR A 58 -10.31 1.86 1.79
CA THR A 58 -11.75 2.12 1.88
C THR A 58 -12.03 3.09 3.01
N SER A 59 -12.94 4.03 2.76
CA SER A 59 -13.30 5.08 3.71
C SER A 59 -14.80 5.34 3.68
N LYS A 60 -15.38 5.62 4.85
CA LYS A 60 -16.80 6.00 4.99
C LYS A 60 -17.06 7.47 4.67
N ILE A 61 -16.01 8.25 4.42
CA ILE A 61 -16.07 9.66 4.01
C ILE A 61 -15.05 9.91 2.90
N SER A 62 -15.34 10.86 2.01
CA SER A 62 -14.39 11.28 0.99
C SER A 62 -13.29 12.14 1.62
N GLN A 63 -12.04 11.72 1.49
CA GLN A 63 -10.91 12.40 2.14
C GLN A 63 -9.57 12.12 1.47
N ARG A 64 -8.56 12.94 1.81
CA ARG A 64 -7.17 12.62 1.51
C ARG A 64 -6.62 11.70 2.59
N VAL A 65 -5.94 10.65 2.15
CA VAL A 65 -5.35 9.63 3.02
C VAL A 65 -3.85 9.60 2.75
N ASN A 66 -3.05 9.78 3.79
CA ASN A 66 -1.64 9.41 3.74
C ASN A 66 -1.49 7.93 4.03
N TRP A 67 -0.57 7.30 3.33
CA TRP A 67 -0.26 5.90 3.51
C TRP A 67 1.25 5.67 3.48
N GLN A 68 1.66 4.63 4.20
CA GLN A 68 3.05 4.20 4.30
C GLN A 68 3.11 2.68 4.17
N ILE A 69 4.05 2.19 3.37
CA ILE A 69 4.32 0.76 3.21
C ILE A 69 5.79 0.51 3.54
N GLN A 70 6.02 -0.39 4.48
CA GLN A 70 7.35 -0.87 4.84
C GLN A 70 7.59 -2.21 4.15
N PHE A 71 8.77 -2.37 3.56
CA PHE A 71 9.18 -3.57 2.85
C PHE A 71 10.42 -4.20 3.47
N LYS A 72 10.40 -5.53 3.51
CA LYS A 72 11.57 -6.39 3.72
C LYS A 72 12.14 -6.81 2.36
N LYS A 73 13.47 -6.94 2.30
CA LYS A 73 14.20 -7.40 1.12
C LYS A 73 14.54 -8.88 1.27
#